data_AF-A0A0Q6YHW9-F1
#
_entry.id   AF-A0A0Q6YHW9-F1
#
_cell.length_a   1.000
_cell.length_b   1.000
_cell.length_c   1.000
_cell.angle_alpha   90.00
_cell.angle_beta   90.00
_cell.angle_gamma   90.00
#
_symmetry.space_group_name_H-M   'P 1'
#
loop_
_entity.id
_entity.type
_entity.pdbx_description
1 polymer ?
#
loop_
_entity_poly.entity_id
_entity_poly.type
_entity_poly.pdbx_seq_one_letter_code
_entity_poly.pdbx_strand_id
1 'polypeptide(L)'
;MDATTALHFLTIRANAEAEAAETARQKLAEACAVKGSQLTYLMEAAMVADAHARPWVDLFLRIERLGVREGLAKMRAEATEALVSYGIALSTSMVTNAERLYEQEGLRRFLSATNGMDIEDEAPVEEAAPAAEEQPAPAPAPVDVPKATEAQRRTLLAIRDCLIELQEVRVGQVRVVSNRFDVRPRRDMVEWVIGQGWAARDTSTSLFQGQKVSLAEVGTAILAS
;
A
#
# COMPACT_ATOMS: atom_id res chain seq x y z
N MET A 1 7.36 14.15 -13.17
CA MET A 1 6.03 14.21 -13.83
C MET A 1 4.96 14.32 -12.74
N ASP A 2 3.95 15.17 -12.90
CA ASP A 2 2.86 15.31 -11.93
C ASP A 2 1.92 14.07 -11.92
N ALA A 3 1.34 13.76 -10.75
CA ALA A 3 0.47 12.62 -10.50
C ALA A 3 -0.79 12.63 -11.38
N THR A 4 -1.36 13.80 -11.65
CA THR A 4 -2.54 13.94 -12.53
C THR A 4 -2.22 13.55 -13.98
N THR A 5 -1.07 14.01 -14.47
CA THR A 5 -0.57 13.71 -15.82
C THR A 5 -0.21 12.23 -15.95
N ALA A 6 0.43 11.67 -14.92
CA ALA A 6 0.74 10.25 -14.86
C ALA A 6 -0.55 9.40 -14.87
N LEU A 7 -1.54 9.74 -14.04
CA LEU A 7 -2.82 9.03 -14.00
C LEU A 7 -3.53 9.08 -15.35
N HIS A 8 -3.54 10.23 -16.01
CA HIS A 8 -4.12 10.36 -17.35
C HIS A 8 -3.44 9.44 -18.37
N PHE A 9 -2.11 9.44 -18.43
CA PHE A 9 -1.36 8.55 -19.30
C PHE A 9 -1.67 7.07 -19.02
N LEU A 10 -1.61 6.67 -17.73
CA LEU A 10 -1.85 5.30 -17.31
C LEU A 10 -3.28 4.86 -17.67
N THR A 11 -4.25 5.78 -17.57
CA THR A 11 -5.66 5.53 -17.90
C THR A 11 -5.85 5.31 -19.39
N ILE A 12 -5.28 6.19 -20.23
CA ILE A 12 -5.33 6.02 -21.69
C ILE A 12 -4.73 4.67 -22.08
N ARG A 13 -3.57 4.33 -21.52
CA ARG A 13 -2.89 3.09 -21.86
C ARG A 13 -3.67 1.86 -21.40
N ALA A 14 -4.20 1.87 -20.18
CA ALA A 14 -5.00 0.77 -19.66
C ALA A 14 -6.28 0.56 -20.47
N ASN A 15 -6.98 1.63 -20.85
CA ASN A 15 -8.16 1.54 -21.69
C ASN A 15 -7.83 0.95 -23.06
N ALA A 16 -6.74 1.39 -23.69
CA ALA A 16 -6.32 0.86 -24.99
C ALA A 16 -6.02 -0.66 -24.92
N GLU A 17 -5.34 -1.13 -23.87
CA GLU A 17 -5.05 -2.56 -23.71
C GLU A 17 -6.32 -3.36 -23.37
N ALA A 18 -7.24 -2.80 -22.56
CA ALA A 18 -8.52 -3.42 -22.25
C ALA A 18 -9.42 -3.55 -23.49
N GLU A 19 -9.52 -2.50 -24.31
CA GLU A 19 -10.25 -2.52 -25.57
C GLU A 19 -9.65 -3.53 -26.56
N ALA A 20 -8.32 -3.64 -26.62
CA ALA A 20 -7.65 -4.63 -27.45
C ALA A 20 -7.97 -6.07 -27.00
N ALA A 21 -7.97 -6.32 -25.69
CA ALA A 21 -8.36 -7.61 -25.11
C ALA A 21 -9.82 -7.96 -25.39
N GLU A 22 -10.73 -7.00 -25.21
CA GLU A 22 -12.15 -7.18 -25.51
C GLU A 22 -12.37 -7.49 -26.99
N THR A 23 -11.75 -6.73 -27.88
CA THR A 23 -11.82 -6.95 -29.34
C THR A 23 -11.31 -8.34 -29.72
N ALA A 24 -10.21 -8.80 -29.11
CA ALA A 24 -9.65 -10.13 -29.39
C ALA A 24 -10.59 -11.25 -28.91
N ARG A 25 -11.16 -11.12 -27.70
CA ARG A 25 -12.15 -12.06 -27.17
C ARG A 25 -13.41 -12.09 -28.03
N GLN A 26 -13.89 -10.94 -28.48
CA GLN A 26 -15.06 -10.85 -29.34
C GLN A 26 -14.83 -11.56 -30.68
N LYS A 27 -13.68 -11.32 -31.34
CA LYS A 27 -13.32 -12.02 -32.58
C LYS A 27 -13.25 -13.54 -32.42
N LEU A 28 -12.71 -14.00 -31.29
CA LEU A 28 -12.67 -15.42 -30.98
C LEU A 28 -14.08 -15.98 -30.76
N ALA A 29 -14.93 -15.29 -30.00
CA ALA A 29 -16.31 -15.70 -29.75
C ALA A 29 -17.14 -15.75 -31.04
N GLU A 30 -17.00 -14.76 -31.92
CA GLU A 30 -17.65 -14.71 -33.23
C GLU A 30 -17.21 -15.88 -34.12
N ALA A 31 -15.90 -16.20 -34.14
CA ALA A 31 -15.41 -17.33 -34.90
C ALA A 31 -15.95 -18.67 -34.36
N CYS A 32 -16.00 -18.84 -33.04
CA CYS A 32 -16.57 -20.05 -32.40
C CYS A 32 -18.05 -20.28 -32.77
N ALA A 33 -18.81 -19.23 -33.12
CA ALA A 33 -20.19 -19.35 -33.58
C ALA A 33 -20.31 -19.92 -35.01
N VAL A 34 -19.23 -19.90 -35.80
CA VAL A 34 -19.22 -20.35 -37.19
C VAL A 34 -18.61 -21.75 -37.30
N LYS A 35 -19.42 -22.72 -37.74
CA LYS A 35 -18.95 -24.10 -37.93
C LYS A 35 -17.83 -24.15 -38.99
N GLY A 36 -16.67 -24.69 -38.61
CA GLY A 36 -15.51 -24.85 -39.49
C GLY A 36 -14.58 -23.64 -39.55
N SER A 37 -14.80 -22.62 -38.71
CA SER A 37 -13.88 -21.49 -38.58
C SER A 37 -12.47 -21.93 -38.16
N GLN A 38 -11.45 -21.23 -38.64
CA GLN A 38 -10.07 -21.41 -38.17
C GLN A 38 -9.85 -20.63 -36.87
N LEU A 39 -9.69 -21.34 -35.75
CA LEU A 39 -9.54 -20.74 -34.41
C LEU A 39 -8.09 -20.54 -33.97
N THR A 40 -7.13 -21.15 -34.65
CA THR A 40 -5.73 -21.29 -34.18
C THR A 40 -5.10 -19.96 -33.77
N TYR A 41 -5.16 -18.95 -34.63
CA TYR A 41 -4.57 -17.64 -34.35
C TYR A 41 -5.43 -16.76 -33.45
N LEU A 42 -6.74 -17.00 -33.41
CA LEU A 42 -7.68 -16.21 -32.62
C LEU A 42 -7.56 -16.53 -31.12
N MET A 43 -7.33 -17.81 -30.79
CA MET A 43 -7.09 -18.23 -29.41
C MET A 43 -5.79 -17.62 -28.87
N GLU A 44 -4.70 -17.73 -29.62
CA GLU A 44 -3.42 -17.11 -29.25
C GLU A 44 -3.55 -15.59 -29.13
N ALA A 45 -4.19 -14.92 -30.10
CA ALA A 45 -4.38 -13.47 -30.06
C ALA A 45 -5.19 -13.01 -28.82
N ALA A 46 -6.23 -13.76 -28.44
CA ALA A 46 -6.99 -13.46 -27.23
C ALA A 46 -6.14 -13.63 -25.97
N MET A 47 -5.39 -14.74 -25.85
CA MET A 47 -4.49 -14.97 -24.71
C MET A 47 -3.42 -13.90 -24.57
N VAL A 48 -2.80 -13.48 -25.69
CA VAL A 48 -1.80 -12.42 -25.72
C VAL A 48 -2.39 -11.09 -25.28
N ALA A 49 -3.55 -10.71 -25.82
CA ALA A 49 -4.18 -9.44 -25.50
C ALA A 49 -4.63 -9.38 -24.03
N ASP A 50 -5.21 -10.48 -23.51
CA ASP A 50 -5.57 -10.59 -22.09
C ASP A 50 -4.34 -10.47 -21.18
N ALA A 51 -3.24 -11.14 -21.54
CA ALA A 51 -1.99 -11.07 -20.79
C ALA A 51 -1.37 -9.67 -20.79
N HIS A 52 -1.50 -8.92 -21.87
CA HIS A 52 -1.04 -7.52 -21.93
C HIS A 52 -1.91 -6.57 -21.11
N ALA A 53 -3.22 -6.81 -21.04
CA ALA A 53 -4.16 -5.98 -20.30
C ALA A 53 -4.08 -6.22 -18.78
N ARG A 54 -3.82 -7.45 -18.34
CA ARG A 54 -3.84 -7.86 -16.92
C ARG A 54 -3.03 -6.95 -15.98
N PRO A 55 -1.76 -6.60 -16.26
CA PRO A 55 -0.97 -5.75 -15.38
C PRO A 55 -1.57 -4.35 -15.17
N TRP A 56 -2.31 -3.85 -16.16
CA TRP A 56 -2.97 -2.54 -16.08
C TRP A 56 -4.19 -2.59 -15.17
N VAL A 57 -4.99 -3.65 -15.26
CA VAL A 57 -6.13 -3.86 -14.33
C VAL A 57 -5.63 -3.94 -12.89
N ASP A 58 -4.58 -4.73 -12.66
CA ASP A 58 -3.98 -4.88 -11.33
C ASP A 58 -3.36 -3.57 -10.82
N LEU A 59 -2.80 -2.75 -11.71
CA LEU A 59 -2.31 -1.42 -11.39
C LEU A 59 -3.44 -0.51 -10.90
N PHE A 60 -4.57 -0.44 -11.59
CA PHE A 60 -5.67 0.47 -11.22
C PHE A 60 -6.26 0.10 -9.85
N LEU A 61 -6.41 -1.18 -9.55
CA LEU A 61 -6.82 -1.65 -8.22
C LEU A 61 -5.85 -1.20 -7.11
N ARG A 62 -4.57 -1.01 -7.43
CA ARG A 62 -3.56 -0.51 -6.48
C ARG A 62 -3.58 1.01 -6.38
N ILE A 63 -3.75 1.70 -7.51
CA ILE A 63 -3.86 3.16 -7.55
C ILE A 63 -5.03 3.62 -6.68
N GLU A 64 -6.17 2.93 -6.73
CA GLU A 64 -7.32 3.22 -5.88
C GLU A 64 -7.02 3.10 -4.37
N ARG A 65 -6.09 2.23 -3.99
CA ARG A 65 -5.78 1.93 -2.58
C ARG A 65 -4.60 2.72 -2.03
N LEU A 66 -3.59 2.99 -2.86
CA LEU A 66 -2.28 3.51 -2.44
C LEU A 66 -1.95 4.86 -3.11
N GLY A 67 -2.77 5.32 -4.05
CA GLY A 67 -2.45 6.45 -4.91
C GLY A 67 -1.55 6.08 -6.09
N VAL A 68 -1.39 7.02 -7.02
CA VAL A 68 -0.78 6.78 -8.35
C VAL A 68 0.68 6.34 -8.22
N ARG A 69 1.46 7.08 -7.43
CA ARG A 69 2.90 6.84 -7.26
C ARG A 69 3.19 5.49 -6.60
N GLU A 70 2.61 5.25 -5.43
CA GLU A 70 2.86 4.03 -4.67
C GLU A 70 2.27 2.81 -5.36
N GLY A 71 1.10 2.95 -5.99
CA GLY A 71 0.48 1.90 -6.81
C GLY A 71 1.39 1.48 -7.96
N LEU A 72 1.93 2.44 -8.71
CA LEU A 72 2.85 2.18 -9.82
C LEU A 72 4.18 1.57 -9.35
N ALA A 73 4.79 2.13 -8.31
CA ALA A 73 6.04 1.62 -7.76
C ALA A 73 5.90 0.16 -7.29
N LYS A 74 4.82 -0.15 -6.57
CA LYS A 74 4.55 -1.51 -6.10
C LYS A 74 4.26 -2.47 -7.25
N MET A 75 3.50 -2.04 -8.26
CA MET A 75 3.22 -2.88 -9.43
C MET A 75 4.50 -3.19 -10.22
N ARG A 76 5.40 -2.21 -10.40
CA ARG A 76 6.71 -2.46 -11.03
C ARG A 76 7.57 -3.44 -10.22
N ALA A 77 7.59 -3.29 -8.90
CA ALA A 77 8.35 -4.19 -8.02
C ALA A 77 7.87 -5.64 -8.17
N GLU A 78 6.56 -5.87 -8.11
CA GLU A 78 5.99 -7.22 -8.26
C GLU A 78 6.14 -7.78 -9.67
N ALA A 79 5.98 -6.95 -10.71
CA ALA A 79 6.23 -7.38 -12.09
C ALA A 79 7.69 -7.79 -12.29
N THR A 80 8.63 -7.06 -11.68
CA THR A 80 10.06 -7.40 -11.72
C THR A 80 10.35 -8.67 -10.95
N GLU A 81 9.80 -8.81 -9.74
CA GLU A 81 9.91 -10.02 -8.93
C GLU A 81 9.39 -11.23 -9.70
N ALA A 82 8.19 -11.16 -10.26
CA ALA A 82 7.58 -12.24 -11.03
C ALA A 82 8.41 -12.67 -12.24
N LEU A 83 9.16 -11.76 -12.87
CA LEU A 83 10.06 -12.08 -13.99
C LEU A 83 11.39 -12.69 -13.53
N VAL A 84 11.91 -12.29 -12.37
CA VAL A 84 13.21 -12.73 -11.83
C VAL A 84 13.09 -14.03 -11.04
N SER A 85 12.02 -14.18 -10.25
CA SER A 85 11.78 -15.34 -9.39
C SER A 85 11.36 -16.59 -10.16
N TYR A 86 11.07 -16.45 -11.45
CA TYR A 86 10.51 -17.54 -12.25
C TYR A 86 11.61 -18.51 -12.71
N GLY A 87 11.66 -19.69 -12.09
CA GLY A 87 12.21 -20.89 -12.73
C GLY A 87 11.16 -21.46 -13.67
N ILE A 88 11.53 -21.77 -14.91
CA ILE A 88 10.62 -22.31 -15.94
C ILE A 88 10.12 -23.70 -15.50
N ALA A 89 9.07 -23.73 -14.68
CA ALA A 89 8.33 -24.93 -14.33
C ALA A 89 7.24 -25.12 -15.40
N LEU A 90 7.57 -25.83 -16.48
CA LEU A 90 6.64 -26.14 -17.54
C LEU A 90 5.65 -27.21 -17.05
N SER A 91 4.36 -26.91 -17.19
CA SER A 91 3.28 -27.88 -17.04
C SER A 91 3.32 -28.88 -18.20
N THR A 92 2.65 -30.02 -18.06
CA THR A 92 2.36 -30.92 -19.19
C THR A 92 1.31 -30.35 -20.15
N SER A 93 0.58 -29.30 -19.72
CA SER A 93 -0.40 -28.59 -20.55
C SER A 93 0.25 -27.51 -21.41
N MET A 94 0.15 -27.66 -22.73
CA MET A 94 0.65 -26.66 -23.69
C MET A 94 -0.08 -25.31 -23.55
N VAL A 95 -1.38 -25.32 -23.24
CA VAL A 95 -2.17 -24.09 -23.07
C VAL A 95 -1.70 -23.31 -21.84
N THR A 96 -1.50 -24.00 -20.71
CA THR A 96 -1.01 -23.36 -19.48
C THR A 96 0.41 -22.84 -19.64
N ASN A 97 1.25 -23.53 -20.41
CA ASN A 97 2.60 -23.04 -20.73
C ASN A 97 2.55 -21.80 -21.62
N ALA A 98 1.68 -21.78 -22.64
CA ALA A 98 1.51 -20.63 -23.52
C ALA A 98 0.97 -19.41 -22.75
N GLU A 99 -0.06 -19.60 -21.92
CA GLU A 99 -0.62 -18.56 -21.04
C GLU A 99 0.48 -17.92 -20.19
N ARG A 100 1.30 -18.74 -19.51
CA ARG A 100 2.42 -18.26 -18.69
C ARG A 100 3.46 -17.48 -19.49
N LEU A 101 3.77 -17.91 -20.71
CA LEU A 101 4.71 -17.19 -21.57
C LEU A 101 4.16 -15.81 -21.97
N TYR A 102 2.87 -15.74 -22.30
CA TYR A 102 2.21 -14.47 -22.64
C TYR A 102 2.09 -13.56 -21.41
N GLU A 103 1.82 -14.09 -20.22
CA GLU A 103 1.83 -13.31 -18.97
C GLU A 103 3.19 -12.64 -18.72
N GLN A 104 4.29 -13.38 -18.90
CA GLN A 104 5.63 -12.80 -18.78
C GLN A 104 5.86 -11.70 -19.82
N GLU A 105 5.41 -11.89 -21.06
CA GLU A 105 5.51 -10.88 -22.10
C GLU A 105 4.68 -9.63 -21.76
N GLY A 106 3.47 -9.81 -21.22
CA GLY A 106 2.63 -8.73 -20.71
C GLY A 106 3.32 -7.92 -19.61
N LEU A 107 3.96 -8.59 -18.65
CA LEU A 107 4.74 -7.93 -17.60
C LEU A 107 5.96 -7.18 -18.17
N ARG A 108 6.69 -7.75 -19.13
CA ARG A 108 7.81 -7.07 -19.79
C ARG A 108 7.36 -5.80 -20.51
N ARG A 109 6.25 -5.88 -21.24
CA ARG A 109 5.65 -4.73 -21.93
C ARG A 109 5.16 -3.67 -20.96
N PHE A 110 4.52 -4.07 -19.88
CA PHE A 110 4.11 -3.16 -18.81
C PHE A 110 5.31 -2.42 -18.20
N LEU A 111 6.37 -3.14 -17.85
CA LEU A 111 7.60 -2.53 -17.33
C LEU A 111 8.25 -1.60 -18.36
N SER A 112 8.30 -2.00 -19.63
CA SER A 112 8.83 -1.16 -20.70
C SER A 112 8.01 0.10 -20.91
N ALA A 113 6.68 0.00 -20.89
CA ALA A 113 5.76 1.12 -21.11
C ALA A 113 5.77 2.11 -19.95
N THR A 114 6.01 1.61 -18.74
CA THR A 114 6.09 2.45 -17.55
C THR A 114 7.52 2.89 -17.24
N ASN A 115 8.55 2.35 -17.89
CA ASN A 115 9.94 2.69 -17.62
C ASN A 115 10.18 4.21 -17.77
N GLY A 116 10.85 4.82 -16.79
CA GLY A 116 11.14 6.25 -16.79
C GLY A 116 9.98 7.18 -16.40
N MET A 117 8.80 6.66 -16.00
CA MET A 117 7.84 7.52 -15.29
C MET A 117 8.27 7.67 -13.85
N ASP A 118 8.84 8.85 -13.57
CA ASP A 118 9.07 9.35 -12.21
C ASP A 118 7.95 10.32 -11.87
N ILE A 119 7.09 9.88 -10.95
CA ILE A 119 5.97 10.67 -10.45
C ILE A 119 6.48 11.47 -9.27
N GLU A 120 6.53 12.79 -9.45
CA GLU A 120 6.87 13.74 -8.39
C GLU A 120 5.72 13.75 -7.38
N ASP A 121 6.08 13.82 -6.09
CA ASP A 121 5.08 14.08 -5.07
C ASP A 121 4.52 15.48 -5.34
N GLU A 122 3.23 15.59 -5.66
CA GLU A 122 2.50 16.77 -5.22
C GLU A 122 2.68 16.77 -3.70
N ALA A 123 3.55 17.67 -3.21
CA ALA A 123 3.51 18.05 -1.81
C ALA A 123 2.03 18.31 -1.53
N PRO A 124 1.45 17.71 -0.46
CA PRO A 124 0.05 17.97 -0.15
C PRO A 124 -0.11 19.48 -0.18
N VAL A 125 -0.93 19.96 -1.12
CA VAL A 125 -1.35 21.35 -1.10
C VAL A 125 -2.03 21.46 0.25
N GLU A 126 -1.33 22.07 1.20
CA GLU A 126 -1.92 22.69 2.36
C GLU A 126 -2.96 23.64 1.76
N GLU A 127 -4.19 23.15 1.59
CA GLU A 127 -5.36 24.01 1.68
C GLU A 127 -5.19 24.67 3.04
N ALA A 128 -4.64 25.88 2.99
CA ALA A 128 -4.47 26.75 4.12
C ALA A 128 -5.87 26.89 4.74
N ALA A 129 -6.12 26.10 5.77
CA ALA A 129 -7.19 26.38 6.69
C ALA A 129 -6.98 27.84 7.12
N PRO A 130 -8.00 28.71 6.98
CA PRO A 130 -7.86 30.12 7.30
C PRO A 130 -7.30 30.24 8.71
N ALA A 131 -6.28 31.10 8.85
CA ALA A 131 -5.64 31.40 10.11
C ALA A 131 -6.70 31.67 11.18
N ALA A 132 -6.94 30.69 12.05
CA ALA A 132 -7.74 30.87 13.23
C ALA A 132 -6.87 31.65 14.22
N GLU A 133 -7.24 32.92 14.41
CA GLU A 133 -6.69 33.81 15.40
C GLU A 133 -6.61 33.12 16.77
N GLU A 134 -5.48 33.31 17.45
CA GLU A 134 -5.27 32.97 18.86
C GLU A 134 -6.42 33.54 19.72
N GLN A 135 -7.26 32.67 20.28
CA GLN A 135 -8.09 32.99 21.43
C GLN A 135 -7.62 32.20 22.66
N PRO A 136 -7.62 32.82 23.85
CA PRO A 136 -6.86 32.34 25.01
C PRO A 136 -7.53 31.16 25.72
N ALA A 137 -6.69 30.31 26.30
CA ALA A 137 -7.02 29.06 26.97
C ALA A 137 -8.16 29.13 28.00
N PRO A 138 -9.12 28.19 27.98
CA PRO A 138 -9.93 27.86 29.15
C PRO A 138 -9.23 26.79 30.01
N ALA A 139 -9.33 26.95 31.33
CA ALA A 139 -8.68 26.15 32.36
C ALA A 139 -9.00 24.64 32.28
N PRO A 140 -8.05 23.75 32.68
CA PRO A 140 -8.20 22.31 32.53
C PRO A 140 -9.32 21.74 33.42
N ALA A 141 -10.25 21.01 32.80
CA ALA A 141 -11.24 20.22 33.50
C ALA A 141 -10.58 19.03 34.21
N PRO A 142 -11.08 18.61 35.39
CA PRO A 142 -10.53 17.49 36.14
C PRO A 142 -10.66 16.20 35.33
N VAL A 143 -9.52 15.60 34.98
CA VAL A 143 -9.44 14.31 34.30
C VAL A 143 -9.76 13.21 35.32
N ASP A 144 -10.85 12.46 35.10
CA ASP A 144 -11.13 11.25 35.86
C ASP A 144 -10.01 10.22 35.61
N VAL A 145 -9.13 10.05 36.61
CA VAL A 145 -7.96 9.15 36.49
C VAL A 145 -8.42 7.70 36.65
N PRO A 146 -8.33 6.87 35.60
CA PRO A 146 -8.71 5.46 35.70
C PRO A 146 -7.70 4.68 36.54
N LYS A 147 -8.17 3.65 37.27
CA LYS A 147 -7.30 2.78 38.07
C LYS A 147 -6.42 1.90 37.18
N ALA A 148 -5.17 2.32 36.95
CA ALA A 148 -4.20 1.56 36.16
C ALA A 148 -3.55 0.41 36.95
N THR A 149 -3.39 -0.74 36.29
CA THR A 149 -2.63 -1.90 36.80
C THR A 149 -1.12 -1.63 36.79
N GLU A 150 -0.33 -2.36 37.58
CA GLU A 150 1.13 -2.21 37.58
C GLU A 150 1.77 -2.40 36.19
N ALA A 151 1.25 -3.33 35.39
CA ALA A 151 1.74 -3.58 34.03
C ALA A 151 1.51 -2.37 33.09
N GLN A 152 0.37 -1.69 33.25
CA GLN A 152 0.06 -0.48 32.49
C GLN A 152 0.93 0.70 32.95
N ARG A 153 1.11 0.87 34.27
CA ARG A 153 2.02 1.88 34.82
C ARG A 153 3.46 1.69 34.32
N ARG A 154 3.98 0.45 34.30
CA ARG A 154 5.30 0.14 33.73
C ARG A 154 5.39 0.49 32.24
N THR A 155 4.31 0.32 31.49
CA THR A 155 4.27 0.65 30.06
C THR A 155 4.27 2.17 29.84
N LEU A 156 3.50 2.92 30.63
CA LEU A 156 3.51 4.39 30.59
C LEU A 156 4.88 4.96 31.01
N LEU A 157 5.53 4.38 32.03
CA LEU A 157 6.90 4.74 32.41
C LEU A 157 7.90 4.48 31.27
N ALA A 158 7.77 3.34 30.58
CA ALA A 158 8.60 3.03 29.42
C ALA A 158 8.42 4.05 28.29
N ILE A 159 7.18 4.47 28.01
CA ILE A 159 6.87 5.51 27.01
C ILE A 159 7.52 6.85 27.40
N ARG A 160 7.44 7.26 28.67
CA ARG A 160 8.06 8.49 29.17
C ARG A 160 9.59 8.49 29.08
N ASP A 161 10.20 7.41 29.55
CA ASP A 161 11.64 7.40 29.86
C ASP A 161 12.52 6.81 28.75
N CYS A 162 11.95 6.00 27.85
CA CYS A 162 12.71 5.22 26.86
C CYS A 162 12.47 5.61 25.40
N LEU A 163 11.65 6.64 25.14
CA LEU A 163 11.28 7.09 23.80
C LEU A 163 10.86 5.93 22.91
N ILE A 164 9.64 5.44 23.16
CA ILE A 164 9.09 4.28 22.48
C ILE A 164 8.63 4.67 21.07
N GLU A 165 9.00 3.84 20.10
CA GLU A 165 8.62 3.98 18.70
C GLU A 165 7.88 2.72 18.23
N LEU A 166 6.84 2.89 17.42
CA LEU A 166 6.15 1.83 16.72
C LEU A 166 6.67 1.77 15.29
N GLN A 167 7.31 0.66 14.93
CA GLN A 167 7.89 0.46 13.61
C GLN A 167 7.30 -0.76 12.91
N GLU A 168 6.86 -0.59 11.67
CA GLU A 168 6.40 -1.68 10.82
C GLU A 168 7.58 -2.35 10.11
N VAL A 169 7.83 -3.62 10.44
CA VAL A 169 8.97 -4.39 9.89
C VAL A 169 8.57 -5.14 8.62
N ARG A 170 7.31 -5.56 8.55
CA ARG A 170 6.65 -6.17 7.38
C ARG A 170 5.21 -5.71 7.37
N VAL A 171 4.55 -5.76 6.22
CA VAL A 171 3.14 -5.40 6.09
C VAL A 171 2.29 -6.13 7.14
N GLY A 172 1.66 -5.38 8.04
CA GLY A 172 0.84 -5.88 9.15
C GLY A 172 1.61 -6.29 10.43
N GLN A 173 2.95 -6.24 10.42
CA GLN A 173 3.80 -6.58 11.56
C GLN A 173 4.48 -5.33 12.14
N VAL A 174 3.79 -4.69 13.08
CA VAL A 174 4.34 -3.62 13.91
C VAL A 174 5.15 -4.23 15.05
N ARG A 175 6.30 -3.62 15.34
CA ARG A 175 7.18 -3.92 16.45
C ARG A 175 7.40 -2.66 17.27
N VAL A 176 7.51 -2.83 18.58
CA VAL A 176 7.93 -1.77 19.50
C VAL A 176 9.46 -1.68 19.49
N VAL A 177 9.97 -0.51 19.14
CA VAL A 177 11.38 -0.14 19.20
C VAL A 177 11.57 0.81 20.37
N SER A 178 12.61 0.59 21.15
CA SER A 178 13.00 1.47 22.25
C SER A 178 14.39 2.00 21.98
N ASN A 179 14.60 3.30 22.19
CA ASN A 179 15.91 3.91 22.01
C ASN A 179 16.89 3.47 23.13
N ARG A 180 16.35 3.12 24.31
CA ARG A 180 17.10 2.48 25.39
C ARG A 180 16.96 0.96 25.32
N PHE A 181 18.08 0.25 25.21
CA PHE A 181 18.14 -1.19 24.89
C PHE A 181 17.49 -2.12 25.93
N ASP A 182 17.27 -1.66 27.17
CA ASP A 182 16.88 -2.53 28.28
C ASP A 182 15.37 -2.63 28.54
N VAL A 183 14.54 -1.78 27.93
CA VAL A 183 13.10 -1.77 28.21
C VAL A 183 12.29 -1.83 26.91
N ARG A 184 11.68 -3.00 26.66
CA ARG A 184 10.78 -3.23 25.51
C ARG A 184 9.40 -3.64 26.00
N PRO A 185 8.46 -2.70 26.15
CA PRO A 185 7.09 -3.05 26.53
C PRO A 185 6.44 -3.89 25.43
N ARG A 186 5.48 -4.73 25.82
CA ARG A 186 4.74 -5.58 24.87
C ARG A 186 3.92 -4.71 23.93
N ARG A 187 3.93 -5.04 22.64
CA ARG A 187 3.17 -4.34 21.59
C ARG A 187 1.70 -4.13 21.96
N ASP A 188 1.03 -5.20 22.34
CA ASP A 188 -0.40 -5.19 22.66
C ASP A 188 -0.71 -4.19 23.78
N MET A 189 0.20 -4.03 24.74
CA MET A 189 0.02 -3.09 25.84
C MET A 189 0.18 -1.64 25.39
N VAL A 190 1.14 -1.36 24.48
CA VAL A 190 1.34 -0.03 23.89
C VAL A 190 0.15 0.37 23.02
N GLU A 191 -0.32 -0.52 22.15
CA GLU A 191 -1.52 -0.29 21.34
C GLU A 191 -2.76 -0.10 22.23
N TRP A 192 -2.87 -0.84 23.32
CA TRP A 192 -3.97 -0.69 24.27
C TRP A 192 -3.97 0.67 24.96
N VAL A 193 -2.82 1.15 25.51
CA VAL A 193 -2.78 2.48 26.15
C VAL A 193 -2.99 3.63 25.16
N ILE A 194 -2.62 3.44 23.88
CA ILE A 194 -2.98 4.37 22.80
C ILE A 194 -4.49 4.35 22.55
N GLY A 195 -5.10 3.16 22.47
CA GLY A 195 -6.55 3.00 22.29
C GLY A 195 -7.38 3.56 23.45
N GLN A 196 -6.82 3.65 24.65
CA GLN A 196 -7.44 4.30 25.81
C GLN A 196 -7.20 5.82 25.89
N GLY A 197 -6.43 6.40 24.96
CA GLY A 197 -6.07 7.81 24.99
C GLY A 197 -5.10 8.21 26.11
N TRP A 198 -4.39 7.25 26.71
CA TRP A 198 -3.36 7.53 27.74
C TRP A 198 -2.01 7.89 27.10
N ALA A 199 -1.81 7.44 25.86
CA ALA A 199 -0.66 7.78 25.03
C ALA A 199 -1.15 8.14 23.62
N ALA A 200 -0.39 8.97 22.91
CA ALA A 200 -0.66 9.35 21.54
C ALA A 200 0.51 8.89 20.65
N ARG A 201 0.18 8.41 19.45
CA ARG A 201 1.16 8.18 18.39
C ARG A 201 1.35 9.47 17.59
N ASP A 202 2.59 9.78 17.30
CA ASP A 202 2.95 10.83 16.36
C ASP A 202 2.76 10.31 14.94
N THR A 203 1.70 10.77 14.27
CA THR A 203 1.37 10.38 12.89
C THR A 203 2.10 11.23 11.85
N SER A 204 2.94 12.17 12.27
CA SER A 204 3.76 12.97 11.34
C SER A 204 4.83 12.14 10.64
N THR A 205 5.23 11.01 11.23
CA THR A 205 6.18 10.06 10.63
C THR A 205 5.47 8.77 10.19
N SER A 206 6.01 8.14 9.15
CA SER A 206 5.53 6.84 8.67
C SER A 206 5.84 5.72 9.68
N LEU A 207 4.94 4.74 9.81
CA LEU A 207 5.19 3.52 10.58
C LEU A 207 6.45 2.78 10.15
N PHE A 208 6.86 2.86 8.88
CA PHE A 208 8.11 2.25 8.42
C PHE A 208 9.37 2.96 8.95
N GLN A 209 9.27 4.27 9.18
CA GLN A 209 10.33 5.12 9.73
C GLN A 209 10.35 5.13 11.26
N GLY A 210 9.28 4.63 11.89
CA GLY A 210 9.10 4.65 13.34
C GLY A 210 8.20 5.82 13.76
N GLN A 211 7.02 5.50 14.29
CA GLN A 211 6.12 6.47 14.89
C GLN A 211 6.42 6.60 16.38
N LYS A 212 6.76 7.81 16.82
CA LYS A 212 7.01 8.07 18.24
C LYS A 212 5.70 7.96 19.02
N VAL A 213 5.78 7.39 20.21
CA VAL A 213 4.66 7.34 21.15
C VAL A 213 4.98 8.27 22.30
N SER A 214 4.11 9.23 22.56
CA SER A 214 4.20 10.20 23.66
C SER A 214 3.05 10.02 24.63
N LEU A 215 3.22 10.47 25.87
CA LEU A 215 2.15 10.43 26.87
C LEU A 215 1.13 11.54 26.59
N ALA A 216 -0.15 11.20 26.71
CA ALA A 216 -1.23 12.18 26.78
C ALA A 216 -1.40 12.68 28.22
N GLU A 217 -2.20 13.73 28.41
CA GLU A 217 -2.49 14.32 29.73
C GLU A 217 -3.07 13.29 30.72
N VAL A 218 -3.87 12.33 30.24
CA VAL A 218 -4.40 11.24 31.06
C VAL A 218 -3.28 10.30 31.52
N GLY A 219 -2.34 9.96 30.63
CA GLY A 219 -1.21 9.09 30.96
C GLY A 219 -0.21 9.72 31.93
N THR A 220 0.00 11.03 31.84
CA THR A 220 0.82 11.77 32.82
C THR A 220 0.13 11.84 34.18
N ALA A 221 -1.19 12.07 34.23
CA ALA A 221 -1.97 12.05 35.46
C ALA A 221 -1.96 10.67 36.15
N ILE A 222 -2.05 9.57 35.39
CA ILE A 222 -1.96 8.20 35.92
C ILE A 222 -0.59 7.93 36.57
N LEU A 223 0.50 8.46 35.99
CA LEU A 223 1.85 8.31 36.54
C LEU A 223 2.09 9.18 37.78
N ALA A 224 1.34 10.26 37.96
CA ALA A 224 1.42 11.13 39.13
C ALA A 224 0.63 10.59 40.33
N SER A 225 -0.22 9.57 40.13
CA SER A 225 -1.06 8.91 41.15
C SER A 225 -0.43 7.67 41.79
#